data_AF-A0A946U6G7-F1
#
_entry.id   AF-A0A946U6G7-F1
#
_cell.length_a   1.000
_cell.length_b   1.000
_cell.length_c   1.000
_cell.angle_alpha   90.00
_cell.angle_beta   90.00
_cell.angle_gamma   90.00
#
_symmetry.space_group_name_H-M   'P 1'
#
loop_
_entity.id
_entity.type
_entity.pdbx_description
1 polymer ?
#
loop_
_entity_poly.entity_id
_entity_poly.type
_entity_poly.pdbx_seq_one_letter_code
_entity_poly.pdbx_strand_id
1 'polypeptide(L)'
;MSILFITSLLNVSHAGYLDDWSNDDLCGWMESSSTPKNILDEVDKREILCYGGIEVSTLPESDSSEDENGTVFPSPDPSLIPEAIPDKKKSTVNY
;
A
#
# COMPACT_ATOMS: atom_id res chain seq x y z
N MET A 1 21.41 33.59 50.50
CA MET A 1 21.70 32.55 49.51
C MET A 1 20.38 31.97 49.06
N SER A 2 19.79 32.51 47.98
CA SER A 2 18.54 31.97 47.42
C SER A 2 18.88 31.29 46.10
N ILE A 3 18.62 29.98 46.05
CA ILE A 3 18.87 29.14 44.90
C ILE A 3 17.60 29.17 44.03
N LEU A 4 17.69 29.73 42.83
CA LEU A 4 16.63 29.62 41.83
C LEU A 4 16.96 28.42 40.93
N PHE A 5 16.44 27.25 41.29
CA PHE A 5 16.41 26.10 40.40
C PHE A 5 15.32 26.33 39.36
N ILE A 6 15.72 26.87 38.21
CA ILE A 6 14.84 26.97 37.04
C ILE A 6 14.93 25.62 36.32
N THR A 7 14.19 24.62 36.82
CA THR A 7 13.99 23.39 36.05
C THR A 7 13.03 23.74 34.92
N SER A 8 13.61 24.16 33.79
CA SER A 8 12.87 24.26 32.53
C SER A 8 12.21 22.91 32.28
N LEU A 9 10.87 22.88 32.33
CA LEU A 9 10.09 21.70 31.98
C LEU A 9 10.34 21.44 30.50
N LEU A 10 11.28 20.54 30.19
CA LEU A 10 11.40 19.96 28.86
C LEU A 10 10.19 19.03 28.71
N ASN A 11 9.08 19.59 28.27
CA ASN A 11 7.97 18.79 27.76
C ASN A 11 8.47 18.12 26.48
N VAL A 12 9.05 16.93 26.60
CA VAL A 12 9.30 16.06 25.46
C VAL A 12 7.93 15.53 25.05
N SER A 13 7.24 16.27 24.20
CA SER A 13 6.08 15.76 23.49
C SER A 13 6.59 14.71 22.50
N HIS A 14 6.24 13.45 22.72
CA HIS A 14 6.44 12.39 21.74
C HIS A 14 5.27 12.42 20.76
N ALA A 15 5.20 13.46 19.94
CA ALA A 15 4.41 13.41 18.72
C ALA A 15 5.12 12.43 17.77
N GLY A 16 4.35 11.55 17.10
CA GLY A 16 4.93 10.69 16.07
C GLY A 16 5.61 11.58 15.04
N TYR A 17 6.85 11.28 14.66
CA TYR A 17 7.63 12.11 13.73
C TYR A 17 6.89 12.44 12.41
N LEU A 18 5.95 11.57 12.01
CA LEU A 18 5.14 11.72 10.80
C LEU A 18 3.70 12.23 11.08
N ASP A 19 3.32 12.42 12.34
CA ASP A 19 1.96 12.85 12.71
C ASP A 19 1.63 14.24 12.14
N ASP A 20 2.63 15.13 12.15
CA ASP A 20 2.52 16.50 11.63
C ASP A 20 2.63 16.60 10.10
N TRP A 21 2.88 15.50 9.39
CA TRP A 21 3.00 15.51 7.93
C TRP A 21 1.62 15.49 7.26
N SER A 22 1.49 16.28 6.18
CA SER A 22 0.30 16.24 5.35
C SER A 22 0.24 14.97 4.52
N ASN A 23 -0.96 14.62 4.05
CA ASN A 23 -1.14 13.45 3.19
C ASN A 23 -0.41 13.62 1.85
N ASP A 24 -0.37 14.84 1.30
CA ASP A 24 0.41 15.15 0.10
C ASP A 24 1.91 14.99 0.32
N ASP A 25 2.44 15.36 1.49
CA ASP A 25 3.85 15.13 1.82
C ASP A 25 4.17 13.63 1.86
N LEU A 26 3.29 12.82 2.48
CA LEU A 26 3.44 11.37 2.51
C LEU A 26 3.36 10.76 1.10
N CYS A 27 2.41 11.21 0.29
CA CYS A 27 2.27 10.76 -1.10
C CYS A 27 3.46 11.19 -1.99
N GLY A 28 4.01 12.38 -1.80
CA GLY A 28 5.21 12.82 -2.50
C GLY A 28 6.41 11.94 -2.17
N TRP A 29 6.49 11.43 -0.94
CA TRP A 29 7.52 10.46 -0.56
C TRP A 29 7.32 9.07 -1.19
N MET A 30 6.08 8.66 -1.45
CA MET A 30 5.78 7.38 -2.11
C MET A 30 6.33 7.29 -3.54
N GLU A 31 6.56 8.42 -4.21
CA GLU A 31 7.18 8.50 -5.55
C GLU A 31 8.71 8.35 -5.52
N SER A 32 9.31 8.22 -4.33
CA SER A 32 10.75 8.01 -4.20
C SER A 32 11.15 6.62 -4.70
N SER A 33 12.37 6.48 -5.21
CA SER A 33 12.89 5.18 -5.69
C SER A 33 12.97 4.09 -4.62
N SER A 34 12.95 4.48 -3.34
CA SER A 34 12.92 3.57 -2.20
C SER A 34 12.22 4.25 -1.02
N THR A 35 10.94 3.95 -0.84
CA THR A 35 10.13 4.52 0.24
C THR A 35 10.48 3.84 1.57
N PRO A 36 10.86 4.61 2.61
CA PRO A 36 11.11 4.05 3.94
C PRO A 36 9.88 3.36 4.52
N LYS A 37 10.08 2.26 5.25
CA LYS A 37 9.00 1.48 5.87
C LYS A 37 8.10 2.29 6.80
N ASN A 38 8.65 3.24 7.55
CA ASN A 38 7.87 4.09 8.44
C ASN A 38 6.90 5.03 7.70
N ILE A 39 7.22 5.41 6.45
CA ILE A 39 6.31 6.21 5.61
C ILE A 39 5.22 5.30 5.05
N LEU A 40 5.57 4.12 4.56
CA LEU A 40 4.61 3.11 4.09
C LEU A 40 3.60 2.74 5.19
N ASP A 41 4.09 2.46 6.39
CA ASP A 41 3.25 2.09 7.54
C ASP A 41 2.32 3.25 7.95
N GLU A 42 2.75 4.52 7.81
CA GLU A 42 1.90 5.68 8.12
C GLU A 42 0.84 5.95 7.04
N VAL A 43 1.19 5.79 5.76
CA VAL A 43 0.26 5.88 4.61
C VAL A 43 -0.84 4.82 4.73
N ASP A 44 -0.46 3.58 5.02
CA ASP A 44 -1.39 2.46 5.22
C ASP A 44 -2.30 2.69 6.44
N LYS A 45 -1.72 3.10 7.57
CA LYS A 45 -2.46 3.41 8.81
C LYS A 45 -3.49 4.52 8.63
N ARG A 46 -3.23 5.49 7.75
CA ARG A 46 -4.15 6.60 7.42
C ARG A 46 -5.06 6.29 6.22
N GLU A 47 -4.91 5.13 5.59
CA GLU A 47 -5.64 4.70 4.40
C GLU A 47 -5.60 5.74 3.26
N ILE A 48 -4.44 6.39 3.08
CA ILE A 48 -4.26 7.44 2.07
C ILE A 48 -4.10 6.82 0.69
N LEU A 49 -4.87 7.30 -0.29
CA LEU A 49 -4.73 6.91 -1.68
C LEU A 49 -3.87 7.94 -2.41
N CYS A 50 -2.66 7.54 -2.79
CA CYS A 50 -1.70 8.40 -3.49
C CYS A 50 -1.70 8.14 -5.00
N TYR A 51 -1.71 9.21 -5.80
CA TYR A 51 -1.51 9.13 -7.24
C TYR A 51 -0.72 10.35 -7.74
N GLY A 52 0.37 10.12 -8.48
CA GLY A 52 1.21 11.21 -9.00
C GLY A 52 1.86 12.07 -7.91
N GLY A 53 2.09 11.50 -6.72
CA GLY A 53 2.70 12.20 -5.59
C GLY A 53 1.77 13.07 -4.75
N ILE A 54 0.45 13.00 -4.94
CA ILE A 54 -0.54 13.71 -4.11
C ILE A 54 -1.65 12.77 -3.64
N GLU A 55 -2.37 13.16 -2.58
CA GLU A 55 -3.56 12.46 -2.13
C GLU A 55 -4.71 12.65 -3.13
N VAL A 56 -5.42 11.57 -3.46
CA VAL A 56 -6.62 11.62 -4.28
C VAL A 56 -7.71 10.80 -3.63
N SER A 57 -8.96 11.24 -3.69
CA SER A 57 -10.10 10.49 -3.14
C SER A 57 -10.50 9.28 -3.98
N THR A 58 -10.08 9.23 -5.25
CA THR A 58 -10.39 8.18 -6.22
C THR A 58 -9.25 8.02 -7.21
N LEU A 59 -8.85 6.79 -7.52
CA LEU A 59 -7.83 6.56 -8.53
C LEU A 59 -8.38 6.96 -9.92
N PRO A 60 -7.60 7.66 -10.76
CA PRO A 60 -8.05 7.95 -12.12
C PRO A 60 -8.33 6.62 -12.83
N GLU A 61 -9.42 6.61 -13.58
CA GLU A 61 -9.66 5.57 -14.57
C GLU A 61 -8.46 5.62 -15.50
N SER A 62 -7.64 4.56 -15.48
CA SER A 62 -6.59 4.42 -16.48
C SER A 62 -7.31 4.51 -17.82
N ASP A 63 -7.03 5.55 -18.59
CA ASP A 63 -7.36 5.55 -19.99
C ASP A 63 -6.61 4.35 -20.55
N SER A 64 -7.32 3.24 -20.70
CA SER A 64 -6.90 2.26 -21.68
C SER A 64 -6.86 3.07 -22.96
N SER A 65 -5.67 3.50 -23.36
CA SER A 65 -5.38 3.68 -24.77
C SER A 65 -5.78 2.35 -25.37
N GLU A 66 -7.01 2.31 -25.89
CA GLU A 66 -7.41 1.29 -26.82
C GLU A 66 -6.40 1.45 -27.94
N ASP A 67 -5.31 0.69 -27.86
CA ASP A 67 -4.49 0.44 -29.02
C ASP A 67 -5.52 0.02 -30.06
N GLU A 68 -5.71 0.83 -31.10
CA GLU A 68 -6.69 0.58 -32.17
C GLU A 68 -6.47 -0.82 -32.80
N ASN A 69 -5.30 -1.40 -32.52
CA ASN A 69 -4.85 -2.74 -32.83
C ASN A 69 -5.09 -3.80 -31.73
N GLY A 70 -6.00 -3.58 -30.78
CA GLY A 70 -6.34 -4.53 -29.71
C GLY A 70 -6.57 -5.93 -30.27
N THR A 71 -5.63 -6.85 -30.03
CA THR A 71 -5.79 -8.23 -30.46
C THR A 71 -6.87 -8.85 -29.58
N VAL A 72 -7.96 -9.31 -30.19
CA VAL A 72 -8.95 -10.19 -29.55
C VAL A 72 -8.17 -11.23 -28.78
N PHE A 73 -8.29 -11.26 -27.45
CA PHE A 73 -7.68 -12.30 -26.63
C PHE A 73 -8.35 -13.61 -27.03
N PRO A 74 -7.69 -14.49 -27.80
CA PRO A 74 -8.34 -15.72 -28.19
C PRO A 74 -8.47 -16.54 -26.90
N SER A 75 -9.69 -16.96 -26.60
CA SER A 75 -9.91 -17.91 -25.51
C SER A 75 -8.98 -19.10 -25.75
N PRO A 76 -8.19 -19.53 -24.76
CA PRO A 76 -7.27 -20.64 -24.94
C PRO A 76 -8.02 -21.87 -25.45
N ASP A 77 -7.43 -22.54 -26.44
CA ASP A 77 -8.01 -23.73 -27.06
C ASP A 77 -8.33 -24.77 -25.96
N PRO A 78 -9.59 -25.23 -25.84
CA PRO A 78 -10.00 -26.21 -24.83
C PRO A 78 -9.16 -27.51 -24.85
N SER A 79 -8.53 -27.84 -25.96
CA SER A 79 -7.64 -29.00 -26.09
C SER A 79 -6.26 -28.83 -25.44
N LEU A 80 -5.84 -27.59 -25.18
CA LEU A 80 -4.57 -27.25 -24.53
C LEU A 80 -4.71 -27.06 -23.02
N ILE A 81 -5.93 -27.17 -22.49
CA ILE A 81 -6.18 -27.13 -21.05
C ILE A 81 -5.73 -28.47 -20.46
N PRO A 82 -4.72 -28.50 -19.57
CA PRO A 82 -4.36 -29.73 -18.88
C PRO A 82 -5.57 -30.23 -18.09
N GLU A 83 -5.91 -31.50 -18.28
CA GLU A 83 -6.99 -32.15 -17.52
C GLU A 83 -6.65 -32.05 -16.02
N ALA A 84 -7.54 -31.44 -15.25
CA ALA A 84 -7.36 -31.31 -13.81
C ALA A 84 -7.26 -32.72 -13.21
N ILE A 85 -6.13 -33.03 -12.58
CA ILE A 85 -5.95 -34.31 -11.90
C ILE A 85 -7.01 -34.39 -10.79
N PRO A 86 -7.91 -35.40 -10.80
CA PRO A 86 -8.91 -35.52 -9.75
C PRO A 86 -8.24 -35.74 -8.40
N ASP A 87 -8.58 -34.89 -7.43
CA ASP A 87 -8.09 -34.96 -6.06
C ASP A 87 -8.54 -36.28 -5.42
N LYS A 88 -7.64 -37.26 -5.37
CA LYS A 88 -7.88 -38.52 -4.69
C LYS A 88 -7.82 -38.26 -3.18
N LYS A 89 -8.95 -37.81 -2.59
CA LYS A 89 -9.16 -37.90 -1.14
C LYS A 89 -9.15 -39.37 -0.72
N LYS A 90 -7.97 -39.88 -0.37
CA LYS A 90 -7.81 -41.10 0.40
C LYS A 90 -7.60 -40.72 1.86
N SER A 91 -8.67 -40.76 2.64
CA SER A 91 -8.56 -41.09 4.06
C SER A 91 -9.83 -41.82 4.49
N THR A 92 -9.75 -43.15 4.39
CA THR A 92 -10.64 -44.06 5.09
C THR A 92 -10.25 -43.99 6.56
N VAL A 93 -11.08 -43.33 7.38
CA VAL A 93 -10.99 -43.45 8.84
C VAL A 93 -11.66 -44.77 9.20
N ASN A 94 -10.88 -45.74 9.67
CA ASN A 94 -11.41 -46.97 10.25
C ASN A 94 -11.74 -46.70 11.72
N TYR A 95 -12.94 -47.07 12.15
CA TYR A 95 -13.36 -47.14 13.55
C TYR A 95 -12.80 -48.38 14.24
#